data_AF-K1SLX0-F1
#
_entry.id   AF-K1SLX0-F1
#
_cell.length_a   1.000
_cell.length_b   1.000
_cell.length_c   1.000
_cell.angle_alpha   90.00
_cell.angle_beta   90.00
_cell.angle_gamma   90.00
#
_symmetry.space_group_name_H-M   'P 1'
#
loop_
_entity.id
_entity.type
_entity.pdbx_description
1 polymer ?
#
loop_
_entity_poly.entity_id
_entity_poly.type
_entity_poly.pdbx_seq_one_letter_code
_entity_poly.pdbx_strand_id
1 'polypeptide(L)'
;TGGFATREEADSVQTVLKKHGFVRPEVVVWTDGVYRNLSREPEAGAVAYRIEIDGADALSEEVRQTIASLSEGRELSRVGTGTFVVGTFDDRAVADRLAEALRQADAALEIKVAEIMPQTE
;
A
#
# COMPACT_ATOMS: atom_id res chain seq x y z
N THR A 1 8.86 -16.91 -26.18
CA THR A 1 7.55 -16.26 -26.37
C THR A 1 7.23 -15.46 -25.11
N GLY A 2 6.53 -14.33 -25.24
CA GLY A 2 6.22 -13.43 -24.10
C GLY A 2 4.81 -13.61 -23.52
N GLY A 3 4.13 -14.72 -23.83
CA GLY A 3 2.81 -15.04 -23.30
C GLY A 3 2.91 -15.98 -22.09
N PHE A 4 2.02 -15.80 -21.12
CA PHE A 4 1.97 -16.55 -19.86
C PHE A 4 0.56 -17.14 -19.67
N ALA A 5 0.47 -18.25 -18.93
CA ALA A 5 -0.81 -18.91 -18.68
C ALA A 5 -1.60 -18.22 -17.57
N THR A 6 -0.90 -17.59 -16.61
CA THR A 6 -1.50 -16.89 -15.48
C THR A 6 -0.96 -15.47 -15.34
N ARG A 7 -1.71 -14.63 -14.60
CA ARG A 7 -1.25 -13.28 -14.24
C ARG A 7 -0.01 -13.33 -13.34
N GLU A 8 0.00 -14.23 -12.36
CA GLU A 8 1.10 -14.37 -11.40
C GLU A 8 2.44 -14.70 -12.08
N GLU A 9 2.42 -15.56 -13.12
CA GLU A 9 3.58 -15.84 -13.95
C GLU A 9 4.08 -14.59 -14.69
N ALA A 10 3.17 -13.81 -15.27
CA ALA A 10 3.50 -12.58 -15.98
C ALA A 10 4.09 -11.51 -15.04
N ASP A 11 3.53 -11.36 -13.84
CA ASP A 11 3.99 -10.40 -12.82
C ASP A 11 5.37 -10.77 -12.26
N SER A 12 5.60 -12.07 -12.03
CA SER A 12 6.92 -12.58 -11.62
C SER A 12 8.01 -12.27 -12.65
N VAL A 13 7.69 -12.39 -13.94
CA VAL A 13 8.63 -12.07 -15.02
C VAL A 13 8.88 -10.57 -15.17
N GLN A 14 7.89 -9.70 -14.91
CA GLN A 14 8.16 -8.25 -14.90
C GLN A 14 9.28 -7.86 -13.94
N THR A 15 9.31 -8.48 -12.76
CA THR A 15 10.33 -8.23 -11.74
C THR A 15 11.72 -8.62 -12.25
N VAL A 16 11.81 -9.75 -12.96
CA VAL A 16 13.05 -10.20 -13.61
C VAL A 16 13.46 -9.23 -14.72
N LEU A 17 12.53 -8.81 -15.58
CA LEU A 17 12.79 -7.89 -16.69
C LEU A 17 13.31 -6.52 -16.21
N LYS A 18 12.77 -5.97 -15.11
CA LYS A 18 13.29 -4.74 -14.50
C LYS A 18 14.76 -4.88 -14.10
N LYS A 19 15.16 -6.03 -13.54
CA LYS A 19 16.57 -6.32 -13.21
C LYS A 19 17.48 -6.43 -14.43
N HIS A 20 16.91 -6.76 -15.60
CA HIS A 20 17.61 -6.82 -16.88
C HIS A 20 17.58 -5.51 -17.68
N GLY A 21 17.17 -4.39 -17.06
CA GLY A 21 17.24 -3.07 -17.67
C GLY A 21 15.98 -2.65 -18.43
N PHE A 22 14.89 -3.43 -18.38
CA PHE A 22 13.60 -2.98 -18.88
C PHE A 22 13.03 -1.90 -17.96
N VAL A 23 12.80 -0.70 -18.52
CA VAL A 23 12.39 0.48 -17.75
C VAL A 23 11.00 0.32 -17.11
N ARG A 24 10.03 -0.18 -17.88
CA ARG A 24 8.65 -0.37 -17.43
C ARG A 24 7.97 -1.51 -18.21
N PRO A 25 8.32 -2.78 -17.94
CA PRO A 25 7.60 -3.90 -18.53
C PRO A 25 6.12 -3.86 -18.08
N GLU A 26 5.19 -4.15 -18.99
CA GLU A 26 3.73 -4.13 -18.74
C GLU A 26 3.12 -5.51 -19.02
N VAL A 27 2.11 -5.89 -18.23
CA VAL A 27 1.27 -7.08 -18.44
C VAL A 27 0.03 -6.62 -19.16
N VAL A 28 -0.19 -7.16 -20.34
CA VAL A 28 -1.34 -6.87 -21.20
C VAL A 28 -2.11 -8.13 -21.48
N VAL A 29 -3.43 -8.03 -21.52
CA VAL A 29 -4.32 -9.14 -21.89
C VAL A 29 -5.20 -8.72 -23.04
N TRP A 30 -5.40 -9.65 -23.98
CA TRP A 30 -6.37 -9.54 -25.06
C TRP A 30 -7.43 -10.62 -24.87
N THR A 31 -8.65 -10.20 -24.61
CA THR A 31 -9.79 -11.10 -24.44
C THR A 31 -10.91 -10.63 -25.35
N ASP A 32 -11.38 -11.49 -26.24
CA ASP A 32 -12.49 -11.19 -27.17
C ASP A 32 -12.29 -9.89 -27.99
N GLY A 33 -11.05 -9.64 -28.43
CA GLY A 33 -10.69 -8.43 -29.19
C GLY A 33 -10.52 -7.16 -28.33
N VAL A 34 -10.73 -7.25 -27.02
CA VAL A 34 -10.54 -6.15 -26.08
C VAL A 34 -9.15 -6.19 -25.49
N TYR A 35 -8.40 -5.09 -25.63
CA TYR A 35 -7.11 -4.88 -24.98
C TYR A 35 -7.29 -4.33 -23.57
N ARG A 36 -6.58 -4.90 -22.60
CA ARG A 36 -6.48 -4.40 -21.23
C ARG A 36 -5.03 -4.39 -20.77
N ASN A 37 -4.67 -3.37 -19.99
CA ASN A 37 -3.32 -3.21 -19.47
C ASN A 37 -3.34 -3.35 -17.95
N LEU A 38 -3.09 -4.59 -17.51
CA LEU A 38 -3.16 -4.96 -16.10
C LEU A 38 -2.10 -4.29 -15.24
N SER A 39 -1.05 -3.72 -15.84
CA SER A 39 -0.03 -2.92 -15.13
C SER A 39 -0.42 -1.47 -14.91
N ARG A 40 -1.52 -1.02 -15.53
CA ARG A 40 -2.07 0.33 -15.36
C ARG A 40 -3.40 0.29 -14.62
N GLU A 41 -4.09 -0.84 -14.72
CA GLU A 41 -5.33 -1.06 -13.99
C GLU A 41 -5.00 -1.40 -12.53
N PRO A 42 -5.66 -0.75 -11.55
CA PRO A 42 -5.64 -1.25 -10.19
C PRO A 42 -6.14 -2.70 -10.21
N GLU A 43 -5.43 -3.59 -9.54
CA GLU A 43 -5.81 -4.99 -9.52
C GLU A 43 -7.22 -5.11 -8.92
N ALA A 44 -8.14 -5.71 -9.67
CA ALA A 44 -9.53 -5.81 -9.25
C ALA A 44 -9.61 -6.62 -7.96
N GLY A 45 -9.98 -5.97 -6.86
CA GLY A 45 -9.98 -6.58 -5.53
C GLY A 45 -8.66 -6.45 -4.76
N ALA A 46 -7.68 -5.67 -5.23
CA ALA A 46 -6.54 -5.27 -4.41
C ALA A 46 -7.04 -4.53 -3.18
N VAL A 47 -6.88 -5.16 -2.03
CA VAL A 47 -7.16 -4.55 -0.74
C VAL A 47 -5.91 -3.77 -0.34
N ALA A 48 -6.07 -2.47 -0.19
CA ALA A 48 -5.06 -1.64 0.42
C ALA A 48 -5.40 -1.46 1.90
N TYR A 49 -4.41 -1.12 2.71
CA TYR A 49 -4.57 -0.88 4.14
C TYR A 49 -4.09 0.52 4.46
N ARG A 50 -4.72 1.20 5.40
CA ARG A 50 -4.22 2.46 5.97
C ARG A 50 -4.26 2.39 7.48
N ILE A 51 -3.38 3.14 8.14
CA ILE A 51 -3.42 3.26 9.60
C ILE A 51 -4.14 4.54 9.95
N GLU A 52 -5.20 4.43 10.74
CA GLU A 52 -5.93 5.52 11.36
C GLU A 52 -5.48 5.62 12.83
N ILE A 53 -5.09 6.81 13.26
CA ILE A 53 -4.70 7.14 14.63
C ILE A 53 -5.68 8.19 15.12
N ASP A 54 -6.60 7.79 16.00
CA ASP A 54 -7.66 8.62 16.54
C ASP A 54 -7.35 9.10 17.97
N GLY A 55 -8.09 10.11 18.42
CA GLY A 55 -8.07 10.58 19.82
C GLY A 55 -6.89 11.49 20.20
N ALA A 56 -6.08 11.93 19.23
CA ALA A 56 -4.91 12.77 19.49
C ALA A 56 -5.00 14.13 18.76
N ASP A 57 -4.85 15.24 19.50
CA ASP A 57 -4.74 16.58 18.91
C ASP A 57 -3.39 16.83 18.24
N ALA A 58 -2.35 16.15 18.74
CA ALA A 58 -1.00 16.16 18.22
C ALA A 58 -0.31 14.83 18.52
N LEU A 59 0.50 14.35 17.58
CA LEU A 59 1.38 13.20 17.80
C LEU A 59 2.62 13.61 18.60
N SER A 60 3.09 12.73 19.47
CA SER A 60 4.38 12.89 20.16
C SER A 60 5.53 12.80 19.15
N GLU A 61 6.71 13.26 19.55
CA GLU A 61 7.90 13.14 18.69
C GLU A 61 8.31 11.69 18.47
N GLU A 62 8.21 10.85 19.50
CA GLU A 62 8.51 9.42 19.41
C GLU A 62 7.61 8.69 18.40
N VAL A 63 6.32 9.02 18.39
CA VAL A 63 5.35 8.49 17.41
C VAL A 63 5.70 8.98 16.00
N ARG A 64 6.05 10.25 15.83
CA ARG A 64 6.49 10.79 14.52
C ARG A 64 7.74 10.09 14.00
N GLN A 65 8.73 9.85 14.85
CA GLN A 65 9.97 9.16 14.48
C GLN A 65 9.73 7.69 14.13
N THR A 66 8.82 7.02 14.86
CA THR A 66 8.40 5.65 14.55
C THR A 66 7.75 5.56 13.17
N ILE A 67 6.83 6.49 12.85
CA ILE A 67 6.21 6.58 11.53
C ILE A 67 7.28 6.84 10.45
N ALA A 68 8.17 7.82 10.65
CA ALA A 68 9.21 8.14 9.67
C ALA A 68 10.13 6.93 9.37
N SER A 69 10.42 6.11 10.39
CA SER A 69 11.32 4.96 10.27
C SER A 69 10.67 3.72 9.64
N LEU A 70 9.40 3.46 9.96
CA LEU A 70 8.73 2.19 9.63
C LEU A 70 7.64 2.32 8.57
N SER A 71 7.26 3.54 8.18
CA SER A 71 6.29 3.74 7.12
C SER A 71 6.83 3.43 5.74
N GLU A 72 8.09 3.07 5.52
CA GLU A 72 8.67 2.84 4.18
C GLU A 72 8.39 4.00 3.18
N GLY A 73 8.35 5.24 3.69
CA GLY A 73 8.13 6.44 2.88
C GLY A 73 6.67 6.78 2.59
N ARG A 74 5.69 6.09 3.20
CA ARG A 74 4.28 6.50 3.09
C ARG A 74 4.01 7.82 3.83
N GLU A 75 3.08 8.59 3.29
CA GLU A 75 2.71 9.89 3.83
C GLU A 75 1.95 9.81 5.16
N LEU A 76 2.23 10.75 6.06
CA LEU A 76 1.45 11.03 7.26
C LEU A 76 0.59 12.27 7.01
N SER A 77 -0.73 12.11 7.10
CA SER A 77 -1.72 13.17 6.89
C SER A 77 -2.56 13.38 8.15
N ARG A 78 -3.00 14.62 8.38
CA ARG A 78 -4.02 14.93 9.40
C ARG A 78 -5.37 15.05 8.73
N VAL A 79 -6.37 14.30 9.20
CA VAL A 79 -7.73 14.31 8.66
C VAL A 79 -8.67 14.86 9.73
N GLY A 80 -9.10 16.11 9.56
CA GLY A 80 -9.98 16.78 10.52
C GLY A 80 -9.35 16.99 11.90
N THR A 81 -10.19 17.03 12.93
CA THR A 81 -9.80 17.20 14.33
C THR A 81 -9.69 15.85 15.02
N GLY A 82 -8.50 15.48 15.46
CA GLY A 82 -8.26 14.29 16.29
C GLY A 82 -7.82 13.03 15.55
N THR A 83 -7.79 13.02 14.21
CA THR A 83 -7.41 11.85 13.41
C THR A 83 -6.18 12.13 12.55
N PHE A 84 -5.22 11.20 12.59
CA PHE A 84 -4.10 11.11 11.66
C PHE A 84 -4.21 9.83 10.84
N VAL A 85 -3.80 9.91 9.58
CA VAL A 85 -3.75 8.77 8.67
C VAL A 85 -2.32 8.59 8.19
N VAL A 86 -1.82 7.36 8.28
CA VAL A 86 -0.54 6.98 7.69
C VAL A 86 -0.80 6.07 6.50
N GLY A 87 -0.43 6.57 5.32
CA GLY A 87 -0.16 5.80 4.13
C GLY A 87 -1.28 4.95 3.54
N THR A 88 -0.92 4.34 2.42
CA THR A 88 -1.58 3.19 1.85
C THR A 88 -0.56 2.06 1.76
N PHE A 89 -0.88 0.90 2.31
CA PHE A 89 -0.05 -0.30 2.34
C PHE A 89 -0.72 -1.37 1.49
N ASP A 90 0.04 -2.01 0.61
CA ASP A 90 -0.48 -3.15 -0.17
C ASP A 90 -0.38 -4.47 0.62
N ASP A 91 0.39 -4.49 1.72
CA ASP A 91 0.57 -5.64 2.61
C ASP A 91 0.10 -5.30 4.03
N ARG A 92 -0.90 -6.04 4.50
CA ARG A 92 -1.43 -5.91 5.86
C ARG A 92 -0.39 -6.12 6.94
N ALA A 93 0.53 -7.07 6.75
CA ALA A 93 1.56 -7.37 7.74
C ALA A 93 2.53 -6.20 7.95
N VAL A 94 2.74 -5.36 6.93
CA VAL A 94 3.51 -4.12 7.07
C VAL A 94 2.73 -3.10 7.89
N ALA A 95 1.45 -2.91 7.57
CA ALA A 95 0.57 -2.00 8.31
C ALA A 95 0.42 -2.41 9.79
N ASP A 96 0.24 -3.70 10.07
CA ASP A 96 0.10 -4.25 11.41
C ASP A 96 1.39 -4.09 12.23
N ARG A 97 2.57 -4.30 11.62
CA ARG A 97 3.86 -4.08 12.30
C ARG A 97 4.05 -2.62 12.71
N LEU A 98 3.71 -1.68 11.83
CA LEU A 98 3.77 -0.26 12.17
C LEU A 98 2.72 0.07 13.26
N ALA A 99 1.49 -0.42 13.13
CA ALA A 99 0.46 -0.20 14.15
C ALA A 99 0.88 -0.69 15.53
N GLU A 100 1.52 -1.86 15.61
CA GLU A 100 2.04 -2.40 16.86
C GLU A 100 3.19 -1.55 17.43
N ALA A 101 4.14 -1.11 16.59
CA ALA A 101 5.20 -0.22 17.03
C ALA A 101 4.65 1.11 17.58
N LEU A 102 3.59 1.64 16.98
CA LEU A 102 2.94 2.87 17.45
C LEU A 102 2.23 2.68 18.79
N ARG A 103 1.58 1.51 19.02
CA ARG A 103 0.99 1.18 20.35
C ARG A 103 2.05 1.04 21.44
N GLN A 104 3.25 0.59 21.08
CA GLN A 104 4.38 0.49 22.01
C GLN A 104 4.97 1.87 22.33
N ALA A 105 5.04 2.76 21.33
CA ALA A 105 5.49 4.13 21.51
C ALA A 105 4.50 4.96 22.34
N ASP A 106 3.19 4.73 22.16
CA ASP A 106 2.16 5.40 22.94
C ASP A 106 0.89 4.53 23.07
N ALA A 107 0.70 3.97 24.26
CA ALA A 107 -0.42 3.10 24.58
C ALA A 107 -1.77 3.83 24.69
N ALA A 108 -1.77 5.17 24.72
CA ALA A 108 -3.00 5.96 24.76
C ALA A 108 -3.61 6.20 23.37
N LEU A 109 -2.87 5.91 22.29
CA LEU A 109 -3.35 6.08 20.93
C LEU A 109 -4.39 5.03 20.56
N GLU A 110 -5.50 5.48 19.96
CA GLU A 110 -6.47 4.60 19.34
C GLU A 110 -6.02 4.32 17.90
N ILE A 111 -5.50 3.11 17.65
CA ILE A 111 -4.89 2.74 16.37
C ILE A 111 -5.68 1.66 15.66
N LYS A 112 -6.13 1.96 14.45
CA LYS A 112 -6.88 1.05 13.58
C LYS A 112 -6.17 0.85 12.24
N VAL A 113 -6.06 -0.41 11.82
CA VAL A 113 -5.66 -0.77 10.45
C VAL A 113 -6.94 -0.96 9.65
N ALA A 114 -7.22 -0.03 8.76
CA ALA A 114 -8.43 -0.01 7.94
C ALA A 114 -8.14 -0.54 6.53
N GLU A 115 -8.93 -1.51 6.09
CA GLU A 115 -8.99 -1.92 4.69
C GLU A 115 -9.65 -0.84 3.84
N ILE A 116 -9.00 -0.47 2.75
CA ILE A 116 -9.52 0.46 1.76
C ILE A 116 -9.53 -0.23 0.40
N MET A 117 -10.65 -0.10 -0.30
CA MET A 117 -10.73 -0.48 -1.70
C MET A 117 -10.25 0.70 -2.53
N PRO A 118 -9.27 0.52 -3.42
CA PRO A 118 -8.89 1.56 -4.36
C PRO A 118 -10.12 1.92 -5.20
N GLN A 119 -10.55 3.17 -5.10
CA GLN A 119 -11.67 3.69 -5.89
C GLN A 119 -11.27 3.59 -7.37
N THR A 120 -12.11 2.93 -8.16
CA THR A 120 -11.97 2.94 -9.62
C THR A 120 -12.54 4.28 -10.09
N GLU A 121 -11.67 5.25 -10.41
CA GLU A 121 -12.07 6.46 -11.14
C GLU A 121 -12.41 6.16 -12.60
#